data_AF-A0A6I4YUS7-F1
#
_entry.id   AF-A0A6I4YUS7-F1
#
_cell.length_a   1.000
_cell.length_b   1.000
_cell.length_c   1.000
_cell.angle_alpha   90.00
_cell.angle_beta   90.00
_cell.angle_gamma   90.00
#
_symmetry.space_group_name_H-M   'P 1'
#
loop_
_entity.id
_entity.type
_entity.pdbx_description
1 polymer ?
#
loop_
_entity_poly.entity_id
_entity_poly.type
_entity_poly.pdbx_seq_one_letter_code
_entity_poly.pdbx_strand_id
1 'polypeptide(L)'
;MMTSLYHLWHRAGLWRACLIISVLSLTMAAFLPTASLKHLAPWLPGKAPPLLAPAKDTAHPRPPEGGGDTEGGKVAYLDPSQSVSDRAPLAGHVFPLPEGQWHPVLAAQTNDRAAFSFLALIRTDHGAVTGFITLQTNQNPVPAELVESLLTPCHDDRNYTNLNQEAPDMADCVYVANAVLEKGMVSNNPLIAEAVAHVQQLGFPLPPLMIVTGWRHISAAKNGLAQTATEDVLLSPLDRETHQMLAPPDVWSKETITANPVAEEFINKVLHWAPYWQKGLLQAFIDPKSIEFLPVEATRDPMAPQ
;
A
#
# COMPACT_ATOMS: atom_id res chain seq x y z
N MET A 1 40.75 -36.62 31.32
CA MET A 1 40.39 -35.90 30.09
C MET A 1 39.18 -34.96 30.32
N MET A 2 39.14 -34.23 31.46
CA MET A 2 37.98 -33.39 31.89
C MET A 2 38.40 -32.00 32.38
N THR A 3 39.62 -31.53 32.06
CA THR A 3 40.18 -30.30 32.65
C THR A 3 40.38 -29.15 31.65
N SER A 4 40.38 -29.39 30.34
CA SER A 4 40.56 -28.33 29.34
C SER A 4 39.27 -27.56 29.04
N LEU A 5 38.12 -28.26 29.00
CA LEU A 5 36.79 -27.66 28.78
C LEU A 5 36.37 -26.72 29.92
N TYR A 6 36.75 -27.03 31.17
CA TYR A 6 36.40 -26.22 32.34
C TYR A 6 37.16 -24.87 32.35
N HIS A 7 38.42 -24.86 31.93
CA HIS A 7 39.21 -23.62 31.84
C HIS A 7 38.78 -22.73 30.67
N LEU A 8 38.33 -23.31 29.56
CA LEU A 8 37.76 -22.54 28.44
C LEU A 8 36.45 -21.85 28.86
N TRP A 9 35.62 -22.56 29.63
CA TRP A 9 34.32 -22.09 30.12
C TRP A 9 34.42 -20.85 31.04
N HIS A 10 35.51 -20.67 31.78
CA HIS A 10 35.65 -19.57 32.73
C HIS A 10 36.36 -18.31 32.20
N ARG A 11 37.16 -18.40 31.13
CA ARG A 11 37.92 -17.24 30.60
C ARG A 11 37.31 -16.57 29.38
N ALA A 12 36.39 -17.23 28.67
CA ALA A 12 35.83 -16.72 27.43
C ALA A 12 34.37 -16.26 27.60
N GLY A 13 34.18 -15.12 28.29
CA GLY A 13 32.84 -14.51 28.47
C GLY A 13 32.13 -14.24 27.14
N LEU A 14 32.88 -13.82 26.12
CA LEU A 14 32.35 -13.58 24.76
C LEU A 14 31.83 -14.86 24.10
N TRP A 15 32.54 -15.98 24.28
CA TRP A 15 32.13 -17.27 23.73
C TRP A 15 30.84 -17.79 24.38
N ARG A 16 30.66 -17.55 25.69
CA ARG A 16 29.38 -17.82 26.39
C ARG A 16 28.24 -16.97 25.85
N ALA A 17 28.47 -15.68 25.63
CA ALA A 17 27.46 -14.79 25.07
C ALA A 17 27.06 -15.24 23.65
N CYS A 18 28.03 -15.56 22.79
CA CYS A 18 27.75 -16.09 21.45
C CYS A 18 26.97 -17.41 21.50
N LEU A 19 27.32 -18.34 22.39
CA LEU A 19 26.58 -19.60 22.55
C LEU A 19 25.15 -19.38 23.05
N ILE A 20 24.96 -18.52 24.05
CA ILE A 20 23.62 -18.20 24.57
C ILE A 20 22.79 -17.54 23.48
N ILE A 21 23.34 -16.54 22.78
CA ILE A 21 22.66 -15.86 21.67
C ILE A 21 22.32 -16.86 20.55
N SER A 22 23.24 -17.75 20.21
CA SER A 22 23.02 -18.77 19.17
C SER A 22 21.91 -19.74 19.57
N VAL A 23 21.87 -20.17 20.83
CA VAL A 23 20.77 -21.02 21.33
C VAL A 23 19.46 -20.24 21.35
N LEU A 24 19.46 -18.98 21.78
CA LEU A 24 18.25 -18.14 21.83
C LEU A 24 17.70 -17.83 20.44
N SER A 25 18.57 -17.58 19.46
CA SER A 25 18.17 -17.35 18.08
C SER A 25 17.68 -18.64 17.41
N LEU A 26 18.29 -19.78 17.71
CA LEU A 26 17.82 -21.08 17.24
C LEU A 26 16.45 -21.44 17.81
N THR A 27 16.21 -21.17 19.10
CA THR A 27 14.89 -21.37 19.70
C THR A 27 13.86 -20.41 19.10
N MET A 28 14.18 -19.13 18.93
CA MET A 28 13.27 -18.20 18.24
C MET A 28 12.96 -18.65 16.81
N ALA A 29 13.96 -19.08 16.04
CA ALA A 29 13.77 -19.57 14.67
C ALA A 29 12.90 -20.83 14.59
N ALA A 30 12.92 -21.68 15.62
CA ALA A 30 12.04 -22.85 15.69
C ALA A 30 10.57 -22.50 15.98
N PHE A 31 10.30 -21.42 16.73
CA PHE A 31 8.94 -20.97 17.07
C PHE A 31 8.38 -19.92 16.10
N LEU A 32 9.25 -19.16 15.41
CA LEU A 32 8.91 -18.14 14.40
C LEU A 32 9.67 -18.42 13.08
N PRO A 33 9.41 -19.55 12.41
CA PRO A 33 10.12 -19.91 11.19
C PRO A 33 9.83 -18.92 10.06
N THR A 34 10.88 -18.25 9.57
CA THR A 34 10.84 -17.41 8.37
C THR A 34 10.47 -18.24 7.14
N ALA A 35 9.87 -17.61 6.12
CA ALA A 35 9.38 -18.30 4.93
C ALA A 35 10.47 -19.14 4.23
N SER A 36 11.72 -18.66 4.22
CA SER A 36 12.88 -19.37 3.66
C SER A 36 13.24 -20.64 4.43
N LEU A 37 13.07 -20.65 5.77
CA LEU A 37 13.39 -21.80 6.62
C LEU A 37 12.34 -22.93 6.48
N LYS A 38 11.07 -22.57 6.25
CA LYS A 38 10.00 -23.55 5.99
C LYS A 38 10.19 -24.30 4.68
N HIS A 39 10.79 -23.67 3.68
CA HIS A 39 11.11 -24.34 2.41
C HIS A 39 12.12 -25.49 2.58
N LEU A 40 12.99 -25.40 3.60
CA LEU A 40 14.03 -26.40 3.86
C LEU A 40 13.63 -27.45 4.92
N ALA A 41 12.71 -27.12 5.83
CA ALA A 41 12.28 -28.01 6.92
C ALA A 41 10.76 -27.95 7.14
N PRO A 42 9.95 -28.67 6.34
CA PRO A 42 8.48 -28.58 6.35
C PRO A 42 7.81 -29.20 7.59
N TRP A 43 8.56 -29.89 8.45
CA TRP A 43 8.06 -30.50 9.70
C TRP A 43 8.00 -29.53 10.89
N LEU A 44 8.45 -28.28 10.73
CA LEU A 44 8.43 -27.28 11.80
C LEU A 44 6.99 -26.82 12.12
N PRO A 45 6.59 -26.78 13.41
CA PRO A 45 5.25 -26.38 13.81
C PRO A 45 5.01 -24.90 13.52
N GLY A 46 3.80 -24.57 13.05
CA GLY A 46 3.38 -23.21 12.74
C GLY A 46 2.70 -23.16 11.37
N LYS A 47 1.40 -22.87 11.37
CA LYS A 47 0.64 -22.66 10.13
C LYS A 47 1.28 -21.47 9.41
N ALA A 48 1.94 -21.71 8.28
CA ALA A 48 2.11 -20.64 7.32
C ALA A 48 0.69 -20.17 6.94
N PRO A 49 0.42 -18.86 6.81
CA PRO A 49 -0.78 -18.42 6.12
C PRO A 49 -0.86 -19.23 4.83
N PRO A 50 -1.99 -19.92 4.54
CA PRO A 50 -2.07 -20.69 3.32
C PRO A 50 -1.80 -19.73 2.16
N LEU A 51 -0.72 -19.98 1.43
CA LEU A 51 -0.63 -19.52 0.04
C LEU A 51 -1.87 -20.10 -0.62
N LEU A 52 -2.82 -19.22 -0.94
CA LEU A 52 -4.06 -19.60 -1.60
C LEU A 52 -3.71 -20.52 -2.77
N ALA A 53 -4.22 -21.75 -2.69
CA ALA A 53 -4.10 -22.71 -3.77
C ALA A 53 -4.64 -22.06 -5.05
N PRO A 54 -4.05 -22.35 -6.22
CA PRO A 54 -4.55 -21.81 -7.48
C PRO A 54 -6.01 -22.26 -7.64
N ALA A 55 -6.91 -21.29 -7.70
CA ALA A 55 -8.30 -21.52 -8.00
C ALA A 55 -8.38 -22.26 -9.34
N LYS A 56 -9.00 -23.44 -9.32
CA LYS A 56 -9.34 -24.19 -10.52
C LYS A 56 -10.17 -23.31 -11.45
N ASP A 57 -9.82 -23.36 -12.73
CA ASP A 57 -10.63 -22.89 -13.85
C ASP A 57 -12.10 -23.28 -13.65
N THR A 58 -12.94 -22.28 -13.42
CA THR A 58 -14.37 -22.37 -13.71
C THR A 58 -14.76 -21.14 -14.51
N ALA A 59 -15.06 -21.43 -15.78
CA ALA A 59 -15.81 -20.69 -16.77
C ALA A 59 -16.50 -19.40 -16.32
N HIS A 60 -16.29 -18.35 -17.12
CA HIS A 60 -17.03 -17.10 -17.12
C HIS A 60 -18.53 -17.26 -16.87
N PRO A 61 -19.10 -16.53 -15.90
CA PRO A 61 -20.49 -16.12 -15.94
C PRO A 61 -20.60 -14.69 -16.47
N ARG A 62 -21.48 -14.54 -17.45
CA ARG A 62 -22.05 -13.29 -17.99
C ARG A 62 -22.62 -12.43 -16.84
N PRO A 63 -22.58 -11.08 -16.92
CA PRO A 63 -23.01 -10.21 -15.82
C PRO A 63 -24.53 -10.29 -15.62
N PRO A 64 -25.03 -10.33 -14.37
CA PRO A 64 -26.40 -9.97 -14.08
C PRO A 64 -26.51 -8.46 -13.87
N GLU A 65 -27.46 -7.84 -14.56
CA GLU A 65 -28.02 -6.54 -14.19
C GLU A 65 -28.75 -6.66 -12.83
N GLY A 66 -28.60 -5.65 -11.98
CA GLY A 66 -29.41 -5.49 -10.77
C GLY A 66 -28.63 -5.71 -9.47
N GLY A 67 -28.63 -4.68 -8.62
CA GLY A 67 -27.86 -4.58 -7.39
C GLY A 67 -27.95 -5.83 -6.52
N GLY A 68 -26.79 -6.48 -6.32
CA GLY A 68 -26.62 -7.54 -5.36
C GLY A 68 -26.10 -6.96 -4.06
N ASP A 69 -26.93 -6.96 -3.02
CA ASP A 69 -26.46 -6.95 -1.64
C ASP A 69 -25.67 -8.23 -1.39
N THR A 70 -24.36 -8.18 -1.62
CA THR A 70 -23.43 -9.13 -1.03
C THR A 70 -23.40 -8.89 0.48
N GLU A 71 -23.74 -9.91 1.27
CA GLU A 71 -23.51 -9.94 2.72
C GLU A 71 -22.04 -9.55 3.00
N GLY A 72 -21.79 -8.31 3.44
CA GLY A 72 -20.46 -7.82 3.82
C GLY A 72 -20.13 -6.35 3.49
N GLY A 73 -20.83 -5.71 2.55
CA GLY A 73 -20.57 -4.31 2.20
C GLY A 73 -21.42 -3.78 1.04
N LYS A 74 -21.60 -2.46 0.97
CA LYS A 74 -22.22 -1.78 -0.17
C LYS A 74 -21.13 -1.36 -1.15
N VAL A 75 -21.21 -1.82 -2.39
CA VAL A 75 -20.32 -1.40 -3.48
C VAL A 75 -21.13 -0.64 -4.52
N ALA A 76 -20.60 0.48 -4.99
CA ALA A 76 -21.20 1.31 -6.03
C ALA A 76 -20.15 1.62 -7.11
N TYR A 77 -20.46 1.23 -8.35
CA TYR A 77 -19.69 1.64 -9.51
C TYR A 77 -20.10 3.05 -9.92
N LEU A 78 -19.11 3.90 -10.16
CA LEU A 78 -19.33 5.31 -10.44
C LEU A 78 -19.09 5.60 -11.92
N ASP A 79 -19.81 6.57 -12.46
CA ASP A 79 -19.67 6.96 -13.86
C ASP A 79 -18.36 7.74 -14.05
N PRO A 80 -17.39 7.20 -14.82
CA PRO A 80 -16.11 7.87 -15.06
C PRO A 80 -16.26 9.15 -15.91
N SER A 81 -17.45 9.45 -16.46
CA SER A 81 -17.70 10.74 -17.12
C SER A 81 -17.66 11.93 -16.16
N GLN A 82 -17.89 11.67 -14.87
CA GLN A 82 -17.73 12.68 -13.83
C GLN A 82 -16.26 12.82 -13.47
N SER A 83 -15.86 14.05 -13.15
CA SER A 83 -14.52 14.34 -12.66
C SER A 83 -14.57 15.16 -11.39
N VAL A 84 -13.55 14.97 -10.57
CA VAL A 84 -13.26 15.75 -9.38
C VAL A 84 -11.82 16.27 -9.47
N SER A 85 -11.59 17.45 -8.93
CA SER A 85 -10.27 18.05 -8.80
C SER A 85 -10.05 18.49 -7.36
N ASP A 86 -8.79 18.63 -6.98
CA ASP A 86 -8.30 19.24 -5.72
C ASP A 86 -8.64 18.48 -4.43
N ARG A 87 -9.82 17.86 -4.32
CA ARG A 87 -10.26 17.16 -3.12
C ARG A 87 -11.34 16.10 -3.37
N ALA A 88 -11.37 15.08 -2.52
CA ALA A 88 -12.38 14.03 -2.48
C ALA A 88 -12.94 13.85 -1.05
N PRO A 89 -14.26 13.96 -0.84
CA PRO A 89 -14.88 13.67 0.45
C PRO A 89 -15.03 12.17 0.68
N LEU A 90 -14.71 11.68 1.88
CA LEU A 90 -14.90 10.28 2.25
C LEU A 90 -15.07 10.13 3.77
N ALA A 91 -16.12 9.43 4.21
CA ALA A 91 -16.43 9.15 5.62
C ALA A 91 -16.44 10.37 6.57
N GLY A 92 -16.81 11.56 6.08
CA GLY A 92 -16.79 12.80 6.86
C GLY A 92 -15.45 13.53 6.89
N HIS A 93 -14.43 12.98 6.22
CA HIS A 93 -13.14 13.60 5.97
C HIS A 93 -13.06 14.14 4.54
N VAL A 94 -12.09 15.01 4.29
CA VAL A 94 -11.78 15.54 2.96
C VAL A 94 -10.31 15.30 2.68
N PHE A 95 -10.03 14.54 1.62
CA PHE A 95 -8.68 14.23 1.17
C PHE A 95 -8.31 15.16 0.02
N PRO A 96 -7.13 15.78 0.01
CA PRO A 96 -6.65 16.48 -1.17
C PRO A 96 -6.44 15.48 -2.31
N LEU A 97 -6.47 15.96 -3.55
CA LEU A 97 -6.08 15.20 -4.73
C LEU A 97 -4.87 15.85 -5.40
N PRO A 98 -3.93 15.08 -5.97
CA PRO A 98 -2.89 15.63 -6.81
C PRO A 98 -3.48 16.36 -8.02
N GLU A 99 -2.73 17.28 -8.61
CA GLU A 99 -3.17 18.12 -9.73
C GLU A 99 -3.65 17.26 -10.91
N GLY A 100 -4.84 17.59 -11.42
CA GLY A 100 -5.46 16.90 -12.55
C GLY A 100 -6.94 16.64 -12.36
N GLN A 101 -7.53 16.05 -13.40
CA GLN A 101 -8.91 15.59 -13.41
C GLN A 101 -8.94 14.12 -12.99
N TRP A 102 -9.58 13.83 -11.87
CA TRP A 102 -9.73 12.47 -11.35
C TRP A 102 -11.15 11.98 -11.55
N HIS A 103 -11.30 10.79 -12.09
CA HIS A 103 -12.57 10.17 -12.42
C HIS A 103 -12.87 9.07 -11.40
N PRO A 104 -13.92 9.20 -10.59
CA PRO A 104 -14.25 8.17 -9.62
C PRO A 104 -14.79 6.93 -10.33
N VAL A 105 -14.36 5.75 -9.90
CA VAL A 105 -14.70 4.47 -10.55
C VAL A 105 -15.40 3.49 -9.62
N LEU A 106 -15.08 3.52 -8.34
CA LEU A 106 -15.68 2.64 -7.35
C LEU A 106 -15.75 3.32 -5.99
N ALA A 107 -16.91 3.26 -5.34
CA ALA A 107 -17.06 3.59 -3.94
C ALA A 107 -17.60 2.38 -3.19
N ALA A 108 -17.17 2.17 -1.95
CA ALA A 108 -17.71 1.10 -1.13
C ALA A 108 -17.77 1.48 0.35
N GLN A 109 -18.60 0.76 1.09
CA GLN A 109 -18.68 0.82 2.55
C GLN A 109 -18.78 -0.60 3.11
N THR A 110 -17.90 -0.95 4.05
CA THR A 110 -17.97 -2.24 4.74
C THR A 110 -19.07 -2.21 5.79
N ASN A 111 -19.89 -3.27 5.85
CA ASN A 111 -21.09 -3.31 6.72
C ASN A 111 -20.81 -3.90 8.11
N ASP A 112 -19.62 -4.48 8.33
CA ASP A 112 -19.27 -5.16 9.58
C ASP A 112 -18.87 -4.18 10.70
N ARG A 113 -18.62 -4.69 11.92
CA ARG A 113 -18.36 -3.95 13.18
C ARG A 113 -17.36 -2.76 13.11
N ALA A 114 -16.62 -2.64 12.01
CA ALA A 114 -15.77 -1.53 11.63
C ALA A 114 -16.16 -1.06 10.21
N ALA A 115 -16.98 -0.01 10.12
CA ALA A 115 -17.40 0.55 8.83
C ALA A 115 -16.28 1.41 8.23
N PHE A 116 -15.54 0.84 7.29
CA PHE A 116 -14.62 1.55 6.41
C PHE A 116 -15.37 2.00 5.17
N SER A 117 -15.15 3.25 4.78
CA SER A 117 -15.49 3.76 3.45
C SER A 117 -14.27 3.65 2.55
N PHE A 118 -14.51 3.36 1.28
CA PHE A 118 -13.51 3.22 0.23
C PHE A 118 -13.91 4.06 -0.97
N LEU A 119 -12.93 4.66 -1.64
CA LEU A 119 -13.11 5.37 -2.92
C LEU A 119 -11.89 5.10 -3.81
N ALA A 120 -12.14 4.69 -5.05
CA ALA A 120 -11.12 4.60 -6.08
C ALA A 120 -11.36 5.63 -7.18
N LEU A 121 -10.28 6.26 -7.64
CA LEU A 121 -10.28 7.24 -8.71
C LEU A 121 -9.18 6.94 -9.73
N ILE A 122 -9.40 7.32 -10.98
CA ILE A 122 -8.38 7.24 -12.04
C ILE A 122 -8.11 8.61 -12.63
N ARG A 123 -6.88 8.86 -13.05
CA ARG A 123 -6.52 9.99 -13.91
C ARG A 123 -6.04 9.43 -15.23
N THR A 124 -6.56 9.99 -16.32
CA THR A 124 -6.21 9.58 -17.67
C THR A 124 -5.61 10.73 -18.45
N ASP A 125 -4.70 10.40 -19.36
CA ASP A 125 -4.16 11.32 -20.35
C ASP A 125 -4.17 10.62 -21.72
N HIS A 126 -4.83 11.22 -22.71
CA HIS A 126 -4.96 10.68 -24.08
C HIS A 126 -5.32 9.18 -24.17
N GLY A 127 -6.15 8.69 -23.24
CA GLY A 127 -6.62 7.29 -23.19
C GLY A 127 -5.73 6.33 -22.39
N ALA A 128 -4.57 6.77 -21.89
CA ALA A 128 -3.74 6.02 -20.96
C ALA A 128 -4.05 6.41 -19.51
N VAL A 129 -4.06 5.44 -18.59
CA VAL A 129 -4.15 5.74 -17.15
C VAL A 129 -2.79 6.26 -16.68
N THR A 130 -2.73 7.49 -16.20
CA THR A 130 -1.51 8.11 -15.65
C THR A 130 -1.49 8.08 -14.12
N GLY A 131 -2.65 7.94 -13.49
CA GLY A 131 -2.80 7.84 -12.04
C GLY A 131 -3.97 6.95 -11.64
N PHE A 132 -3.83 6.25 -10.51
CA PHE A 132 -4.91 5.50 -9.86
C PHE A 132 -4.81 5.74 -8.35
N ILE A 133 -5.86 6.26 -7.74
CA ILE A 133 -5.90 6.57 -6.30
C ILE A 133 -6.89 5.64 -5.62
N THR A 134 -6.51 5.10 -4.46
CA THR A 134 -7.46 4.48 -3.54
C THR A 134 -7.40 5.16 -2.19
N LEU A 135 -8.56 5.57 -1.68
CA LEU A 135 -8.74 6.13 -0.36
C LEU A 135 -9.54 5.16 0.49
N GLN A 136 -9.14 4.97 1.73
CA GLN A 136 -9.90 4.21 2.71
C GLN A 136 -9.80 4.87 4.09
N THR A 137 -10.93 5.01 4.76
CA THR A 137 -11.00 5.56 6.12
C THR A 137 -12.26 5.08 6.83
N ASN A 138 -12.29 5.12 8.15
CA ASN A 138 -13.46 4.78 8.95
C ASN A 138 -14.24 6.05 9.34
N GLN A 139 -15.57 5.99 9.33
CA GLN A 139 -16.38 7.12 9.80
C GLN A 139 -16.37 7.24 11.34
N ASN A 140 -16.34 6.09 12.02
CA ASN A 140 -16.31 5.99 13.47
C ASN A 140 -15.05 5.23 13.90
N PRO A 141 -14.42 5.59 15.03
CA PRO A 141 -13.26 4.88 15.54
C PRO A 141 -13.51 3.37 15.72
N VAL A 142 -12.54 2.55 15.35
CA VAL A 142 -12.59 1.08 15.37
C VAL A 142 -11.59 0.52 16.37
N PRO A 143 -11.72 -0.72 16.88
CA PRO A 143 -10.71 -1.32 17.75
C PRO A 143 -9.31 -1.25 17.13
N ALA A 144 -8.30 -0.83 17.93
CA ALA A 144 -6.94 -0.62 17.47
C ALA A 144 -6.32 -1.89 16.85
N GLU A 145 -6.71 -3.07 17.34
CA GLU A 145 -6.22 -4.36 16.86
C GLU A 145 -6.64 -4.65 15.40
N LEU A 146 -7.72 -4.04 14.92
CA LEU A 146 -8.18 -4.19 13.53
C LEU A 146 -7.34 -3.39 12.53
N VAL A 147 -6.50 -2.46 13.02
CA VAL A 147 -5.81 -1.49 12.16
C VAL A 147 -4.29 -1.62 12.22
N GLU A 148 -3.74 -2.44 13.12
CA GLU A 148 -2.30 -2.70 13.19
C GLU A 148 -1.73 -3.20 11.85
N SER A 149 -2.48 -4.04 11.13
CA SER A 149 -2.03 -4.55 9.83
C SER A 149 -1.90 -3.48 8.76
N LEU A 150 -2.56 -2.31 8.91
CA LEU A 150 -2.47 -1.22 7.94
C LEU A 150 -1.06 -0.62 7.84
N LEU A 151 -0.26 -0.75 8.90
CA LEU A 151 1.14 -0.29 8.91
C LEU A 151 2.12 -1.32 8.32
N THR A 152 1.67 -2.53 7.96
CA THR A 152 2.57 -3.57 7.41
C THR A 152 3.39 -3.07 6.21
N PRO A 153 2.80 -2.37 5.22
CA PRO A 153 3.57 -1.85 4.08
C PRO A 153 4.67 -0.85 4.47
N CYS A 154 4.53 -0.13 5.59
CA CYS A 154 5.49 0.86 6.09
C CYS A 154 6.81 0.26 6.59
N HIS A 155 6.84 -1.06 6.74
CA HIS A 155 7.99 -1.81 7.23
C HIS A 155 8.55 -2.79 6.18
N ASP A 156 8.17 -2.63 4.91
CA ASP A 156 8.71 -3.45 3.82
C ASP A 156 10.07 -2.90 3.33
N ASP A 157 11.12 -3.69 3.49
CA ASP A 157 12.50 -3.32 3.10
C ASP A 157 12.67 -3.19 1.58
N ARG A 158 11.76 -3.79 0.80
CA ARG A 158 11.75 -3.72 -0.66
C ARG A 158 11.33 -2.34 -1.18
N ASN A 159 10.71 -1.52 -0.33
CA ASN A 159 10.32 -0.16 -0.69
C ASN A 159 11.55 0.69 -1.00
N TYR A 160 11.42 1.59 -1.97
CA TYR A 160 12.42 2.59 -2.30
C TYR A 160 12.68 3.52 -1.11
N THR A 161 11.62 3.90 -0.40
CA THR A 161 11.68 4.63 0.86
C THR A 161 10.52 4.29 1.78
N ASN A 162 10.75 4.44 3.08
CA ASN A 162 9.75 4.42 4.15
C ASN A 162 10.05 5.61 5.06
N LEU A 163 9.07 6.46 5.30
CA LEU A 163 9.18 7.60 6.22
C LEU A 163 8.08 7.46 7.28
N ASN A 164 8.48 7.11 8.49
CA ASN A 164 7.58 6.88 9.61
C ASN A 164 7.71 8.01 10.62
N GLN A 165 6.57 8.50 11.09
CA GLN A 165 6.42 9.47 12.16
C GLN A 165 5.51 8.86 13.22
N GLU A 166 6.06 8.60 14.40
CA GLU A 166 5.33 8.03 15.53
C GLU A 166 5.28 9.03 16.69
N ALA A 167 4.11 9.11 17.31
CA ALA A 167 3.83 9.83 18.54
C ALA A 167 3.00 8.92 19.47
N PRO A 168 2.88 9.21 20.78
CA PRO A 168 2.20 8.32 21.74
C PRO A 168 0.76 7.94 21.35
N ASP A 169 0.07 8.78 20.57
CA ASP A 169 -1.31 8.63 20.15
C ASP A 169 -1.48 8.66 18.62
N MET A 170 -0.39 8.55 17.86
CA MET A 170 -0.45 8.67 16.41
C MET A 170 0.70 7.91 15.72
N ALA A 171 0.38 7.23 14.63
CA ALA A 171 1.35 6.71 13.68
C ALA A 171 1.01 7.23 12.29
N ASP A 172 1.97 7.85 11.63
CA ASP A 172 1.86 8.38 10.28
C ASP A 172 3.03 7.89 9.45
N CYS A 173 2.75 7.38 8.27
CA CYS A 173 3.76 6.75 7.42
C CYS A 173 3.48 7.09 5.96
N VAL A 174 4.55 7.35 5.20
CA VAL A 174 4.53 7.28 3.74
C VAL A 174 5.62 6.33 3.23
N TYR A 175 5.30 5.56 2.21
CA TYR A 175 6.25 4.67 1.54
C TYR A 175 6.15 4.81 0.02
N VAL A 176 7.23 4.50 -0.67
CA VAL A 176 7.27 4.43 -2.14
C VAL A 176 7.74 3.05 -2.57
N ALA A 177 6.95 2.36 -3.39
CA ALA A 177 7.23 1.01 -3.84
C ALA A 177 6.80 0.81 -5.30
N ASN A 178 7.16 -0.33 -5.88
CA ASN A 178 6.60 -0.78 -7.15
C ASN A 178 5.30 -1.58 -6.91
N ALA A 179 4.33 -1.39 -7.79
CA ALA A 179 3.07 -2.12 -7.83
C ALA A 179 3.02 -2.89 -9.14
N VAL A 180 3.29 -4.20 -9.08
CA VAL A 180 3.25 -5.07 -10.26
C VAL A 180 1.83 -5.60 -10.44
N LEU A 181 1.24 -5.35 -11.62
CA LEU A 181 -0.08 -5.84 -11.99
C LEU A 181 0.01 -7.27 -12.56
N GLU A 182 0.57 -8.21 -11.80
CA GLU A 182 0.53 -9.62 -12.20
C GLU A 182 -0.89 -10.18 -12.01
N LYS A 183 -1.49 -10.65 -13.11
CA LYS A 183 -2.86 -11.23 -13.13
C LYS A 183 -3.95 -10.29 -12.58
N GLY A 184 -3.73 -8.97 -12.64
CA GLY A 184 -4.70 -7.96 -12.19
C GLY A 184 -4.76 -7.75 -10.67
N MET A 185 -3.87 -8.35 -9.88
CA MET A 185 -3.82 -8.13 -8.43
C MET A 185 -2.70 -7.17 -8.05
N VAL A 186 -3.08 -5.96 -7.64
CA VAL A 186 -2.16 -4.95 -7.08
C VAL A 186 -2.09 -5.03 -5.55
N SER A 187 -3.13 -5.56 -4.93
CA SER A 187 -3.30 -5.59 -3.49
C SER A 187 -4.09 -6.82 -3.06
N ASN A 188 -3.86 -7.26 -1.83
CA ASN A 188 -4.70 -8.28 -1.18
C ASN A 188 -6.06 -7.72 -0.73
N ASN A 189 -6.28 -6.40 -0.85
CA ASN A 189 -7.57 -5.78 -0.60
C ASN A 189 -8.54 -6.07 -1.76
N PRO A 190 -9.66 -6.79 -1.52
CA PRO A 190 -10.60 -7.16 -2.58
C PRO A 190 -11.25 -5.94 -3.26
N LEU A 191 -11.42 -4.81 -2.57
CA LEU A 191 -11.99 -3.59 -3.16
C LEU A 191 -11.03 -2.94 -4.17
N ILE A 192 -9.72 -3.03 -3.93
CA ILE A 192 -8.71 -2.54 -4.88
C ILE A 192 -8.69 -3.44 -6.12
N ALA A 193 -8.74 -4.76 -5.93
CA ALA A 193 -8.82 -5.70 -7.04
C ALA A 193 -10.09 -5.48 -7.89
N GLU A 194 -11.24 -5.24 -7.25
CA GLU A 194 -12.49 -4.92 -7.95
C GLU A 194 -12.40 -3.59 -8.71
N ALA A 195 -11.84 -2.55 -8.10
CA ALA A 195 -11.66 -1.27 -8.77
C ALA A 195 -10.74 -1.38 -10.00
N VAL A 196 -9.64 -2.12 -9.89
CA VAL A 196 -8.72 -2.42 -11.00
C VAL A 196 -9.45 -3.19 -12.12
N ALA A 197 -10.21 -4.22 -11.77
CA ALA A 197 -10.99 -5.00 -12.74
C ALA A 197 -12.04 -4.13 -13.45
N HIS A 198 -12.73 -3.26 -12.72
CA HIS A 198 -13.72 -2.35 -13.27
C HIS A 198 -13.10 -1.35 -14.25
N VAL A 199 -11.96 -0.74 -13.90
CA VAL A 199 -11.21 0.18 -14.78
C VAL A 199 -10.83 -0.50 -16.10
N GLN A 200 -10.36 -1.75 -16.03
CA GLN A 200 -10.03 -2.53 -17.23
C GLN A 200 -11.27 -2.86 -18.07
N GLN A 201 -12.40 -3.19 -17.43
CA GLN A 201 -13.67 -3.45 -18.13
C GLN A 201 -14.22 -2.21 -18.84
N LEU A 202 -14.00 -1.02 -18.28
CA LEU A 202 -14.34 0.27 -18.90
C LEU A 202 -13.45 0.60 -20.11
N GLY A 203 -12.42 -0.20 -20.39
CA GLY A 203 -11.53 -0.03 -21.53
C GLY A 203 -10.35 0.91 -21.26
N PHE A 204 -10.07 1.23 -20.00
CA PHE A 204 -8.89 2.00 -19.62
C PHE A 204 -7.72 1.04 -19.32
N PRO A 205 -6.70 0.95 -20.18
CA PRO A 205 -5.59 0.04 -19.96
C PRO A 205 -4.71 0.55 -18.82
N LEU A 206 -4.51 -0.31 -17.81
CA LEU A 206 -3.51 -0.10 -16.77
C LEU A 206 -2.17 -0.69 -17.24
N PRO A 207 -1.04 0.01 -17.01
CA PRO A 207 0.27 -0.54 -17.33
C PRO A 207 0.55 -1.77 -16.44
N PRO A 208 1.43 -2.69 -16.89
CA PRO A 208 1.78 -3.88 -16.10
C PRO A 208 2.52 -3.56 -14.79
N LEU A 209 2.99 -2.31 -14.64
CA LEU A 209 3.67 -1.81 -13.46
C LEU A 209 3.31 -0.34 -13.23
N MET A 210 3.06 0.02 -11.98
CA MET A 210 2.92 1.39 -11.50
C MET A 210 3.85 1.61 -10.31
N ILE A 211 4.12 2.87 -9.97
CA ILE A 211 4.81 3.24 -8.74
C ILE A 211 3.78 3.69 -7.73
N VAL A 212 3.74 3.04 -6.58
CA VAL A 212 2.81 3.39 -5.50
C VAL A 212 3.50 4.27 -4.48
N THR A 213 2.88 5.41 -4.19
CA THR A 213 3.12 6.18 -2.96
C THR A 213 1.96 5.91 -2.03
N GLY A 214 2.21 5.13 -0.97
CA GLY A 214 1.19 4.79 0.01
C GLY A 214 1.35 5.61 1.28
N TRP A 215 0.26 6.17 1.78
CA TRP A 215 0.17 6.87 3.06
C TRP A 215 -0.73 6.11 4.02
N ARG A 216 -0.31 6.00 5.28
CA ARG A 216 -1.05 5.34 6.36
C ARG A 216 -1.04 6.25 7.58
N HIS A 217 -2.22 6.58 8.07
CA HIS A 217 -2.42 7.37 9.27
C HIS A 217 -3.32 6.62 10.24
N ILE A 218 -2.86 6.51 11.48
CA ILE A 218 -3.61 5.94 12.60
C ILE A 218 -3.49 6.93 13.75
N SER A 219 -4.62 7.35 14.32
CA SER A 219 -4.65 8.13 15.55
C SER A 219 -5.49 7.43 16.62
N ALA A 220 -5.00 7.41 17.84
CA ALA A 220 -5.69 6.82 18.97
C ALA A 220 -6.92 7.66 19.31
N ALA A 221 -8.06 6.98 19.43
CA ALA A 221 -9.28 7.51 19.99
C ALA A 221 -9.46 7.02 21.44
N LYS A 222 -10.50 7.51 22.12
CA LYS A 222 -10.80 7.09 23.50
C LYS A 222 -11.11 5.58 23.55
N ASN A 223 -10.77 4.95 24.68
CA ASN A 223 -11.13 3.57 25.02
C ASN A 223 -10.55 2.48 24.11
N GLY A 224 -9.30 2.63 23.64
CA GLY A 224 -8.63 1.62 22.82
C GLY A 224 -9.15 1.54 21.38
N LEU A 225 -9.88 2.58 20.94
CA LEU A 225 -10.30 2.73 19.56
C LEU A 225 -9.26 3.54 18.77
N ALA A 226 -9.34 3.48 17.45
CA ALA A 226 -8.46 4.16 16.53
C ALA A 226 -9.26 4.75 15.35
N GLN A 227 -8.87 5.95 14.95
CA GLN A 227 -9.26 6.57 13.70
C GLN A 227 -8.15 6.30 12.69
N THR A 228 -8.52 5.98 11.44
CA THR A 228 -7.57 5.60 10.40
C THR A 228 -7.88 6.27 9.09
N ALA A 229 -6.83 6.55 8.32
CA ALA A 229 -6.91 6.94 6.93
C ALA A 229 -5.75 6.32 6.16
N THR A 230 -6.03 5.83 4.97
CA THR A 230 -5.03 5.30 4.07
C THR A 230 -5.28 5.82 2.68
N GLU A 231 -4.22 6.21 1.99
CA GLU A 231 -4.24 6.50 0.57
C GLU A 231 -3.16 5.71 -0.13
N ASP A 232 -3.45 5.17 -1.30
CA ASP A 232 -2.43 4.73 -2.25
C ASP A 232 -2.58 5.54 -3.53
N VAL A 233 -1.52 6.27 -3.92
CA VAL A 233 -1.42 6.95 -5.21
C VAL A 233 -0.50 6.13 -6.11
N LEU A 234 -1.06 5.51 -7.13
CA LEU A 234 -0.32 4.72 -8.11
C LEU A 234 -0.10 5.58 -9.37
N LEU A 235 1.16 5.77 -9.72
CA LEU A 235 1.58 6.59 -10.86
C LEU A 235 2.15 5.69 -11.95
N SER A 236 1.65 5.85 -13.17
CA SER A 236 2.15 5.11 -14.32
C SER A 236 3.46 5.75 -14.80
N PRO A 237 4.61 5.06 -14.77
CA PRO A 237 5.86 5.63 -15.26
C PRO A 237 5.90 5.58 -16.79
N LEU A 238 5.09 6.42 -17.42
CA LEU A 238 4.93 6.49 -18.88
C LEU A 238 5.64 7.71 -19.43
N ASP A 239 6.19 7.54 -20.63
CA ASP A 239 6.53 8.65 -21.50
C ASP A 239 5.24 9.36 -21.95
N ARG A 240 5.19 10.69 -21.83
CA ARG A 240 3.97 11.49 -22.04
C ARG A 240 3.55 11.59 -23.50
N GLU A 241 4.48 11.42 -24.44
CA GLU A 241 4.17 11.55 -25.88
C GLU A 241 3.79 10.21 -26.47
N THR A 242 4.49 9.15 -26.06
CA THR A 242 4.33 7.80 -26.63
C THR A 242 3.42 6.89 -25.80
N HIS A 243 3.14 7.26 -24.55
CA HIS A 243 2.45 6.43 -23.54
C HIS A 243 3.08 5.06 -23.32
N GLN A 244 4.36 4.90 -23.65
CA GLN A 244 5.13 3.70 -23.38
C GLN A 244 5.76 3.78 -22.00
N MET A 245 5.95 2.63 -21.35
CA MET A 245 6.69 2.54 -20.09
C MET A 245 8.09 3.11 -20.26
N LEU A 246 8.53 3.97 -19.32
CA LEU A 246 9.87 4.57 -19.30
C LEU A 246 10.99 3.53 -19.22
N ALA A 247 10.70 2.36 -18.64
CA ALA A 247 11.60 1.21 -18.60
C ALA A 247 10.81 -0.11 -18.49
N PRO A 248 11.40 -1.24 -18.93
CA PRO A 248 10.84 -2.59 -18.71
C PRO A 248 10.54 -2.90 -17.23
N PRO A 249 9.53 -3.74 -16.91
CA PRO A 249 9.12 -4.04 -15.53
C PRO A 249 10.24 -4.55 -14.60
N ASP A 250 11.21 -5.30 -15.13
CA ASP A 250 12.32 -5.90 -14.38
C ASP A 250 13.34 -4.88 -13.84
N VAL A 251 13.29 -3.63 -14.33
CA VAL A 251 14.16 -2.53 -13.88
C VAL A 251 13.65 -1.89 -12.58
N TRP A 252 12.35 -1.99 -12.29
CA TRP A 252 11.70 -1.25 -11.22
C TRP A 252 11.79 -1.96 -9.87
N SER A 253 13.02 -2.15 -9.38
CA SER A 253 13.31 -2.54 -8.00
C SER A 253 14.40 -1.66 -7.41
N LYS A 254 14.50 -1.62 -6.08
CA LYS A 254 15.52 -0.85 -5.37
C LYS A 254 16.95 -1.23 -5.78
N GLU A 255 17.16 -2.50 -6.13
CA GLU A 255 18.45 -3.07 -6.49
C GLU A 255 18.85 -2.77 -7.94
N THR A 256 17.86 -2.65 -8.84
CA THR A 256 18.11 -2.56 -10.29
C THR A 256 17.87 -1.17 -10.87
N ILE A 257 17.15 -0.30 -10.17
CA ILE A 257 16.71 1.00 -10.71
C ILE A 257 17.88 1.88 -11.17
N THR A 258 19.01 1.86 -10.46
CA THR A 258 20.20 2.67 -10.76
C THR A 258 20.91 2.28 -12.06
N ALA A 259 20.58 1.12 -12.64
CA ALA A 259 21.08 0.71 -13.94
C ALA A 259 20.34 1.40 -15.10
N ASN A 260 19.21 2.06 -14.83
CA ASN A 260 18.42 2.79 -15.83
C ASN A 260 18.18 4.24 -15.37
N PRO A 261 18.90 5.22 -15.95
CA PRO A 261 18.81 6.62 -15.53
C PRO A 261 17.41 7.24 -15.65
N VAL A 262 16.61 6.83 -16.64
CA VAL A 262 15.26 7.39 -16.87
C VAL A 262 14.31 6.90 -15.78
N ALA A 263 14.37 5.62 -15.45
CA ALA A 263 13.57 5.04 -14.37
C ALA A 263 14.00 5.60 -13.00
N GLU A 264 15.31 5.73 -12.77
CA GLU A 264 15.87 6.34 -11.57
C GLU A 264 15.42 7.80 -11.41
N GLU A 265 15.45 8.60 -12.48
CA GLU A 265 14.96 9.98 -12.44
C GLU A 265 13.48 10.05 -12.06
N PHE A 266 12.65 9.16 -12.61
CA PHE A 266 11.24 9.08 -12.26
C PHE A 266 11.05 8.77 -10.77
N ILE A 267 11.72 7.74 -10.25
CA ILE A 267 11.67 7.40 -8.82
C ILE A 267 12.16 8.57 -7.97
N ASN A 268 13.24 9.25 -8.34
CA ASN A 268 13.74 10.42 -7.61
C ASN A 268 12.71 11.55 -7.54
N LYS A 269 11.93 11.78 -8.60
CA LYS A 269 10.81 12.74 -8.57
C LYS A 269 9.71 12.30 -7.61
N VAL A 270 9.34 11.01 -7.61
CA VAL A 270 8.35 10.47 -6.66
C VAL A 270 8.85 10.58 -5.21
N LEU A 271 10.11 10.23 -4.96
CA LEU A 271 10.74 10.33 -3.64
C LEU A 271 10.84 11.77 -3.15
N HIS A 272 11.03 12.73 -4.05
CA HIS A 272 11.02 14.15 -3.72
C HIS A 272 9.60 14.64 -3.38
N TRP A 273 8.59 14.18 -4.12
CA TRP A 273 7.19 14.57 -3.96
C TRP A 273 6.53 13.97 -2.70
N ALA A 274 6.75 12.68 -2.44
CA ALA A 274 6.02 11.94 -1.40
C ALA A 274 6.02 12.57 0.01
N PRO A 275 7.12 13.15 0.53
CA PRO A 275 7.12 13.80 1.85
C PRO A 275 6.28 15.08 1.91
N TYR A 276 6.16 15.83 0.79
CA TYR A 276 5.28 16.99 0.72
C TYR A 276 3.82 16.55 0.68
N TRP A 277 3.54 15.49 -0.09
CA TRP A 277 2.22 14.90 -0.17
C TRP A 277 1.73 14.35 1.18
N GLN A 278 2.55 13.58 1.88
CA GLN A 278 2.28 13.09 3.24
C GLN A 278 1.87 14.22 4.20
N LYS A 279 2.65 15.32 4.21
CA LYS A 279 2.35 16.48 5.06
C LYS A 279 1.01 17.12 4.67
N GLY A 280 0.72 17.21 3.38
CA GLY A 280 -0.55 17.74 2.88
C GLY A 280 -1.75 16.90 3.29
N LEU A 281 -1.64 15.58 3.17
CA LEU A 281 -2.67 14.63 3.61
C LEU A 281 -2.92 14.74 5.11
N LEU A 282 -1.87 14.71 5.93
CA LEU A 282 -1.99 14.81 7.38
C LEU A 282 -2.63 16.13 7.80
N GLN A 283 -2.22 17.25 7.19
CA GLN A 283 -2.82 18.56 7.47
C GLN A 283 -4.30 18.59 7.10
N ALA A 284 -4.67 18.09 5.92
CA ALA A 284 -6.05 18.07 5.46
C ALA A 284 -6.95 17.15 6.29
N PHE A 285 -6.38 16.04 6.78
CA PHE A 285 -7.07 15.13 7.68
C PHE A 285 -7.40 15.78 9.03
N ILE A 286 -6.51 16.65 9.53
CA ILE A 286 -6.72 17.39 10.79
C ILE A 286 -7.61 18.62 10.58
N ASP A 287 -7.37 19.40 9.53
CA ASP A 287 -8.13 20.59 9.15
C ASP A 287 -8.39 20.59 7.63
N PRO A 288 -9.62 20.26 7.19
CA PRO A 288 -9.97 20.25 5.77
C PRO A 288 -9.74 21.58 5.03
N LYS A 289 -9.65 22.71 5.74
CA LYS A 289 -9.36 24.01 5.14
C LYS A 289 -7.90 24.16 4.71
N SER A 290 -7.00 23.34 5.24
CA SER A 290 -5.57 23.40 4.89
C SER A 290 -5.30 23.07 3.43
N ILE A 291 -6.22 22.38 2.75
CA ILE A 291 -6.12 22.01 1.32
C ILE A 291 -5.89 23.25 0.45
N GLU A 292 -6.47 24.40 0.81
CA GLU A 292 -6.34 25.66 0.07
C GLU A 292 -4.92 26.26 0.12
N PHE A 293 -4.08 25.76 1.03
CA PHE A 293 -2.74 26.26 1.30
C PHE A 293 -1.66 25.22 1.03
N LEU A 294 -1.98 24.13 0.33
CA LEU A 294 -0.99 23.12 -0.03
C LEU A 294 0.07 23.72 -0.96
N PRO A 295 1.36 23.46 -0.70
CA PRO A 295 2.41 23.89 -1.60
C PRO A 295 2.28 23.16 -2.95
N VAL A 296 2.73 23.82 -4.02
CA VAL A 296 2.70 23.24 -5.38
C VAL A 296 3.47 21.93 -5.45
N GLU A 297 4.55 21.82 -4.67
CA GLU A 297 5.36 20.62 -4.52
C GLU A 297 4.59 19.43 -3.91
N ALA A 298 3.51 19.68 -3.16
CA ALA A 298 2.63 18.62 -2.69
C ALA A 298 1.60 18.24 -3.76
N THR A 299 1.06 19.19 -4.51
CA THR A 299 -0.03 18.90 -5.45
C THR A 299 0.47 18.34 -6.79
N ARG A 300 1.69 18.66 -7.23
CA ARG A 300 2.25 18.19 -8.50
C ARG A 300 3.02 16.89 -8.35
N ASP A 301 2.30 15.77 -8.49
CA ASP A 301 2.96 14.47 -8.64
C ASP A 301 3.73 14.38 -9.99
N PRO A 302 4.67 13.44 -10.13
CA PRO A 302 5.48 13.29 -11.37
C PRO A 302 4.70 13.10 -12.67
N MET A 303 3.45 12.64 -12.60
CA MET A 303 2.55 12.44 -13.73
C MET A 303 1.42 13.47 -13.80
N ALA A 304 1.50 14.56 -13.02
CA ALA A 304 0.55 15.67 -13.11
C ALA A 304 0.55 16.30 -14.52
N PRO A 305 -0.62 16.73 -15.05
CA PRO A 305 -0.71 17.44 -16.32
C PRO A 305 0.22 18.67 -16.38
N GLN A 306 0.73 19.01 -17.57
CA GLN A 306 1.55 20.19 -17.82
C GLN A 306 0.73 21.35 -18.38
#